data_AF-A0A3B9K9S3-F1
#
_entry.id   AF-A0A3B9K9S3-F1
#
_cell.length_a   1.000
_cell.length_b   1.000
_cell.length_c   1.000
_cell.angle_alpha   90.00
_cell.angle_beta   90.00
_cell.angle_gamma   90.00
#
_symmetry.space_group_name_H-M   'P 1'
#
loop_
_entity.id
_entity.type
_entity.pdbx_description
1 polymer ?
#
loop_
_entity_poly.entity_id
_entity_poly.type
_entity_poly.pdbx_seq_one_letter_code
_entity_poly.pdbx_strand_id
1 'polypeptide(L)'
;MAVKPKNTSSARSEQQESKGMKKQSSYKKREKNMPRIEREIVINRPVEEVLDFLADGRNEPNYNPHMLRAEQTSVGPIGRGTQFRTEVATRGRSMEMAYEIAAYERPQRLAARTIKAAIDSFIRNLL
;
A
#
# COMPACT_ATOMS: atom_id res chain seq x y z
N MET A 1 22.38 -28.68 -70.58
CA MET A 1 22.94 -28.39 -69.24
C MET A 1 23.38 -26.93 -69.26
N ALA A 2 22.60 -26.03 -68.67
CA ALA A 2 22.78 -24.59 -68.83
C ALA A 2 23.27 -23.94 -67.53
N VAL A 3 24.27 -23.08 -67.72
CA VAL A 3 25.06 -22.34 -66.74
C VAL A 3 24.20 -21.31 -66.00
N LYS A 4 24.41 -21.19 -64.69
CA LYS A 4 23.76 -20.20 -63.81
C LYS A 4 24.11 -18.76 -64.21
N PRO A 5 23.14 -17.82 -64.18
CA PRO A 5 23.44 -16.42 -63.99
C PRO A 5 23.37 -16.01 -62.51
N LYS A 6 24.34 -15.17 -62.13
CA LYS A 6 24.44 -14.46 -60.85
C LYS A 6 23.70 -13.12 -60.93
N ASN A 7 23.30 -12.67 -59.74
CA ASN A 7 23.16 -11.28 -59.30
C ASN A 7 21.89 -10.48 -59.62
N THR A 8 21.06 -10.40 -58.56
CA THR A 8 20.61 -9.19 -57.85
C THR A 8 19.83 -8.12 -58.62
N SER A 9 18.50 -8.21 -58.46
CA SER A 9 17.47 -7.15 -58.49
C SER A 9 17.99 -5.84 -57.90
N SER A 10 18.02 -4.73 -58.64
CA SER A 10 16.90 -3.84 -59.00
C SER A 10 16.28 -3.11 -57.80
N ALA A 11 16.31 -1.78 -57.89
CA ALA A 11 15.80 -0.81 -56.94
C ALA A 11 14.38 -0.34 -57.30
N ARG A 12 13.53 -0.18 -56.27
CA ARG A 12 12.23 0.54 -56.12
C ARG A 12 11.34 -0.32 -55.21
N SER A 13 10.59 0.16 -54.21
CA SER A 13 9.93 1.45 -54.00
C SER A 13 9.31 1.50 -52.59
N GLU A 14 9.12 2.72 -52.10
CA GLU A 14 7.93 3.20 -51.37
C GLU A 14 7.59 2.63 -49.97
N GLN A 15 7.73 3.52 -48.99
CA GLN A 15 6.70 3.97 -48.07
C GLN A 15 5.72 2.90 -47.54
N GLN A 16 5.84 2.60 -46.25
CA GLN A 16 4.68 2.40 -45.37
C GLN A 16 5.06 2.71 -43.93
N GLU A 17 4.77 3.95 -43.52
CA GLU A 17 4.58 4.36 -42.13
C GLU A 17 3.52 3.46 -41.50
N SER A 18 3.93 2.54 -40.62
CA SER A 18 3.00 1.78 -39.81
C SER A 18 2.55 2.61 -38.62
N LYS A 19 1.31 3.06 -38.73
CA LYS A 19 0.50 3.64 -37.65
C LYS A 19 0.49 2.74 -36.43
N GLY A 20 0.64 3.38 -35.26
CA GLY A 20 -0.16 3.06 -34.08
C GLY A 20 0.29 1.89 -33.23
N MET A 21 0.96 2.22 -32.11
CA MET A 21 0.53 1.70 -30.81
C MET A 21 1.00 2.66 -29.72
N LYS A 22 0.15 3.64 -29.37
CA LYS A 22 0.28 4.32 -28.08
C LYS A 22 0.15 3.23 -27.01
N LYS A 23 1.27 2.80 -26.43
CA LYS A 23 1.27 2.00 -25.19
C LYS A 23 0.87 2.91 -24.03
N GLN A 24 -0.36 3.40 -24.06
CA GLN A 24 -1.06 3.88 -22.86
C GLN A 24 -1.51 2.62 -22.10
N SER A 25 -0.53 1.92 -21.53
CA SER A 25 -0.76 0.71 -20.75
C SER A 25 -1.39 1.10 -19.41
N SER A 26 -2.72 1.04 -19.37
CA SER A 26 -3.52 0.47 -18.27
C SER A 26 -3.36 1.01 -16.83
N TYR A 27 -2.87 2.24 -16.61
CA TYR A 27 -2.94 2.85 -15.26
C TYR A 27 -4.32 3.42 -14.91
N LYS A 28 -5.26 3.49 -15.86
CA LYS A 28 -6.65 3.83 -15.57
C LYS A 28 -7.44 2.55 -15.24
N LYS A 29 -8.07 2.52 -14.06
CA LYS A 29 -9.06 1.52 -13.56
C LYS A 29 -8.54 0.53 -12.49
N ARG A 30 -8.00 1.05 -11.38
CA ARG A 30 -7.95 0.33 -10.08
C ARG A 30 -8.66 1.04 -8.93
N GLU A 31 -9.28 2.19 -9.17
CA GLU A 31 -9.94 2.96 -8.09
C GLU A 31 -11.35 2.47 -7.71
N LYS A 32 -11.98 1.60 -8.50
CA LYS A 32 -13.44 1.46 -8.41
C LYS A 32 -13.98 0.60 -7.26
N ASN A 33 -13.18 -0.06 -6.41
CA ASN A 33 -13.72 -0.81 -5.26
C ASN A 33 -12.70 -0.95 -4.11
N MET A 34 -12.31 0.14 -3.46
CA MET A 34 -11.70 0.01 -2.13
C MET A 34 -12.83 -0.22 -1.11
N PRO A 35 -12.88 -1.36 -0.42
CA PRO A 35 -13.89 -1.58 0.62
C PRO A 35 -13.71 -0.52 1.73
N ARG A 36 -14.79 0.17 2.07
CA ARG A 36 -14.85 1.13 3.19
C ARG A 36 -15.65 0.52 4.32
N ILE A 37 -15.12 0.62 5.53
CA ILE A 37 -15.80 0.24 6.76
C ILE A 37 -15.85 1.47 7.65
N GLU A 38 -16.97 1.67 8.33
CA GLU A 38 -17.20 2.74 9.28
C GLU A 38 -17.80 2.16 10.55
N ARG A 39 -17.35 2.64 11.70
CA ARG A 39 -17.80 2.22 13.03
C ARG A 39 -17.81 3.43 13.95
N GLU A 40 -18.74 3.41 14.90
CA GLU A 40 -18.87 4.42 15.94
C GLU A 40 -19.02 3.73 17.29
N ILE A 41 -18.36 4.29 18.31
CA ILE A 41 -18.49 3.89 19.71
C ILE A 41 -18.48 5.15 20.57
N VAL A 42 -19.23 5.14 21.68
CA VAL A 42 -19.23 6.23 22.65
C VAL A 42 -18.17 5.96 23.72
N ILE A 43 -17.30 6.94 23.96
CA ILE A 43 -16.28 6.90 25.01
C ILE A 43 -16.53 8.08 25.95
N ASN A 44 -16.87 7.81 27.21
CA ASN A 44 -17.18 8.83 28.21
C ASN A 44 -15.91 9.47 28.81
N ARG A 45 -15.06 10.04 27.96
CA ARG A 45 -13.79 10.72 28.29
C ARG A 45 -13.62 11.98 27.44
N PRO A 46 -12.82 12.98 27.87
CA PRO A 46 -12.49 14.15 27.03
C PRO A 46 -11.87 13.74 25.70
N VAL A 47 -12.27 14.40 24.61
CA VAL A 47 -11.84 14.05 23.25
C VAL A 47 -10.32 14.19 23.07
N GLU A 48 -9.71 15.17 23.71
CA GLU A 48 -8.26 15.40 23.70
C GLU A 48 -7.51 14.22 24.31
N GLU A 49 -8.02 13.66 25.41
CA GLU A 49 -7.41 12.52 26.10
C GLU A 49 -7.52 11.26 25.25
N VAL A 50 -8.70 11.02 24.66
CA VAL A 50 -8.92 9.88 23.76
C VAL A 50 -8.03 9.99 22.52
N LEU A 51 -7.93 11.18 21.93
CA LEU A 51 -7.14 11.39 20.73
C LEU A 51 -5.64 11.26 20.99
N ASP A 52 -5.13 11.78 22.11
CA ASP A 52 -3.74 11.59 22.52
C ASP A 52 -3.43 10.11 22.79
N PHE A 53 -4.35 9.41 23.46
CA PHE A 53 -4.23 7.99 23.76
C PHE A 53 -4.20 7.13 22.49
N LEU A 54 -5.09 7.40 21.52
CA LEU A 54 -5.14 6.69 20.24
C LEU A 54 -3.96 7.02 19.32
N ALA A 55 -3.46 8.25 19.36
CA ALA A 55 -2.31 8.68 18.55
C ALA A 55 -1.01 7.99 18.98
N ASP A 56 -0.87 7.65 20.25
CA ASP A 56 0.21 6.80 20.72
C ASP A 56 -0.11 5.32 20.47
N GLY A 57 0.36 4.82 19.32
CA GLY A 57 0.16 3.43 18.89
C GLY A 57 0.63 2.37 19.89
N ARG A 58 1.51 2.71 20.84
CA ARG A 58 1.93 1.80 21.93
C ARG A 58 0.76 1.41 22.85
N ASN A 59 -0.31 2.19 22.86
CA ASN A 59 -1.51 1.91 23.63
C ASN A 59 -2.45 0.90 22.95
N GLU A 60 -2.27 0.63 21.66
CA GLU A 60 -3.18 -0.21 20.89
C GLU A 60 -3.41 -1.63 21.46
N PRO A 61 -2.38 -2.35 21.96
CA PRO A 61 -2.58 -3.65 22.61
C PRO A 61 -3.56 -3.64 23.80
N ASN A 62 -3.76 -2.49 24.44
CA ASN A 62 -4.65 -2.39 25.61
C ASN A 62 -6.14 -2.50 25.24
N TYR A 63 -6.51 -2.22 23.99
CA TYR A 63 -7.90 -2.23 23.53
C TYR A 63 -8.14 -3.07 22.27
N ASN A 64 -7.07 -3.40 21.52
CA ASN A 64 -7.11 -4.28 20.37
C ASN A 64 -6.33 -5.57 20.69
N PRO A 65 -6.99 -6.66 21.12
CA PRO A 65 -6.30 -7.90 21.49
C PRO A 65 -5.61 -8.60 20.31
N HIS A 66 -5.90 -8.20 19.07
CA HIS A 66 -5.16 -8.67 17.90
C HIS A 66 -3.82 -7.96 17.73
N MET A 67 -3.62 -6.80 18.33
CA MET A 67 -2.34 -6.08 18.32
C MET A 67 -1.47 -6.60 19.47
N LEU A 68 -0.54 -7.51 19.15
CA LEU A 68 0.32 -8.16 20.16
C LEU A 68 1.41 -7.21 20.68
N ARG A 69 1.94 -6.35 19.80
CA ARG A 69 3.01 -5.40 20.14
C ARG A 69 2.93 -4.17 19.23
N ALA A 70 3.26 -3.01 19.78
CA ALA A 70 3.49 -1.78 19.02
C ALA A 70 4.67 -1.00 19.60
N GLU A 71 5.57 -0.54 18.74
CA GLU A 71 6.77 0.20 19.08
C GLU A 71 6.93 1.39 18.15
N GLN A 72 7.15 2.58 18.71
CA GLN A 72 7.46 3.77 17.93
C GLN A 72 8.90 3.66 17.38
N THR A 73 9.05 3.79 16.07
CA THR A 73 10.36 3.70 15.39
C THR A 73 10.88 5.05 14.91
N SER A 74 10.02 6.06 14.78
CA SER A 74 10.41 7.44 14.50
C SER A 74 10.91 8.15 15.77
N VAL A 75 11.93 9.01 15.64
CA VAL A 75 12.41 9.86 16.73
C VAL A 75 11.46 11.02 16.97
N GLY A 76 11.28 11.41 18.24
CA GLY A 76 10.54 12.62 18.63
C GLY A 76 9.14 12.36 19.18
N PRO A 77 8.39 13.44 19.48
CA PRO A 77 7.03 13.33 20.00
C PRO A 77 6.04 12.76 18.97
N ILE A 78 4.89 12.28 19.46
CA ILE A 78 3.80 11.81 18.61
C ILE A 78 3.25 12.96 17.75
N GLY A 79 3.08 12.70 16.46
CA GLY A 79 2.50 13.63 15.50
C GLY A 79 2.43 13.06 14.08
N ARG A 80 2.09 13.92 13.11
CA ARG A 80 2.10 13.51 11.70
C ARG A 80 3.50 13.03 11.30
N GLY A 81 3.56 11.84 10.70
CA GLY A 81 4.81 11.20 10.29
C GLY A 81 5.42 10.29 11.37
N THR A 82 4.85 10.22 12.57
CA THR A 82 5.25 9.20 13.56
C THR A 82 5.01 7.81 12.98
N GLN A 83 6.01 6.93 13.10
CA GLN A 83 5.96 5.57 12.58
C GLN A 83 5.99 4.56 13.71
N PHE A 84 5.25 3.46 13.52
CA PHE A 84 5.20 2.35 14.44
C PHE A 84 5.52 1.04 13.71
N ARG A 85 6.32 0.19 14.35
CA ARG A 85 6.46 -1.23 14.03
C ARG A 85 5.56 -2.02 14.96
N THR A 86 4.83 -2.97 14.41
CA THR A 86 3.77 -3.70 15.12
C THR A 86 3.79 -5.18 14.79
N GLU A 87 3.27 -5.99 15.71
CA GLU A 87 3.01 -7.41 15.51
C GLU A 87 1.53 -7.68 15.72
N VAL A 88 0.85 -8.24 14.72
CA VAL A 88 -0.60 -8.47 14.72
C VAL A 88 -0.90 -9.95 14.60
N ALA A 89 -1.77 -10.47 15.47
CA ALA A 89 -2.31 -11.82 15.39
C ALA A 89 -3.42 -11.88 14.33
N THR A 90 -3.22 -12.70 13.30
CA THR A 90 -4.19 -12.94 12.22
C THR A 90 -4.26 -14.41 11.85
N ARG A 91 -5.47 -14.99 11.86
CA ARG A 91 -5.73 -16.40 11.49
C ARG A 91 -4.77 -17.41 12.15
N GLY A 92 -4.47 -17.23 13.44
CA GLY A 92 -3.61 -18.13 14.21
C GLY A 92 -2.10 -17.95 13.98
N ARG A 93 -1.67 -16.91 13.25
CA ARG A 93 -0.27 -16.54 13.03
C ARG A 93 -0.02 -15.10 13.46
N SER A 94 1.21 -14.77 13.84
CA SER A 94 1.62 -13.39 14.00
C SER A 94 2.25 -12.85 12.72
N MET A 95 2.08 -11.55 12.49
CA MET A 95 2.50 -10.86 11.28
C MET A 95 3.06 -9.49 11.65
N GLU A 96 4.29 -9.19 11.21
CA GLU A 96 4.88 -7.88 11.41
C GLU A 96 4.33 -6.86 10.42
N MET A 97 3.98 -5.66 10.86
CA MET A 97 3.62 -4.57 9.95
C MET A 97 4.07 -3.23 10.50
N ALA A 98 4.15 -2.23 9.62
CA ALA A 98 4.42 -0.86 10.01
C ALA A 98 3.37 0.09 9.44
N TYR A 99 2.99 1.07 10.25
CA TYR A 99 2.11 2.15 9.85
C TYR A 99 2.69 3.50 10.29
N GLU A 100 2.16 4.56 9.70
CA GLU A 100 2.47 5.92 10.11
C GLU A 100 1.20 6.73 10.36
N ILE A 101 1.33 7.76 11.20
CA ILE A 101 0.29 8.78 11.38
C ILE A 101 0.30 9.70 10.16
N ALA A 102 -0.75 9.61 9.35
CA ALA A 102 -0.95 10.41 8.15
C ALA A 102 -1.54 11.80 8.45
N ALA A 103 -2.34 11.95 9.51
CA ALA A 103 -2.87 13.23 9.98
C ALA A 103 -3.00 13.23 11.51
N TYR A 104 -2.68 14.37 12.12
CA TYR A 104 -2.83 14.60 13.56
C TYR A 104 -3.18 16.07 13.79
N GLU A 105 -4.48 16.35 13.88
CA GLU A 105 -5.06 17.70 14.02
C GLU A 105 -5.97 17.68 15.24
N ARG A 106 -5.43 18.08 16.40
CA ARG A 106 -6.15 18.01 17.67
C ARG A 106 -7.31 19.02 17.72
N PRO A 107 -8.46 18.69 18.32
CA PRO A 107 -8.90 17.36 18.76
C PRO A 107 -9.75 16.62 17.69
N GLN A 108 -9.69 17.06 16.43
CA GLN A 108 -10.71 16.75 15.42
C GLN A 108 -10.37 15.55 14.55
N ARG A 109 -9.07 15.25 14.36
CA ARG A 109 -8.65 14.28 13.34
C ARG A 109 -7.37 13.55 13.69
N LEU A 110 -7.46 12.23 13.64
CA LEU A 110 -6.34 11.30 13.59
C LEU A 110 -6.54 10.38 12.39
N ALA A 111 -5.50 10.19 11.60
CA ALA A 111 -5.51 9.22 10.50
C ALA A 111 -4.18 8.48 10.47
N ALA A 112 -4.23 7.19 10.19
CA ALA A 112 -3.05 6.35 10.00
C ALA A 112 -3.11 5.65 8.64
N ARG A 113 -1.95 5.30 8.09
CA ARG A 113 -1.85 4.44 6.91
C ARG A 113 -0.75 3.42 7.08
N THR A 114 -0.99 2.21 6.61
CA THR A 114 0.03 1.17 6.55
C THR A 114 1.09 1.54 5.52
N ILE A 115 2.36 1.52 5.92
CA ILE A 115 3.52 1.81 5.04
C ILE A 115 4.27 0.53 4.66
N LYS A 116 4.20 -0.51 5.50
CA LYS A 116 4.67 -1.86 5.19
C LYS A 116 3.69 -2.86 5.78
N ALA A 117 3.07 -3.68 4.93
CA ALA A 117 2.42 -4.89 5.39
C ALA A 117 3.42 -6.03 5.23
N ALA A 118 3.68 -6.85 6.26
CA ALA A 118 4.11 -8.20 5.93
C ALA A 118 2.91 -8.88 5.28
N ILE A 119 3.08 -9.37 4.07
CA ILE A 119 2.19 -10.38 3.52
C ILE A 119 2.90 -11.69 3.82
N ASP A 120 2.54 -12.35 4.91
CA ASP A 120 3.06 -13.70 5.15
C ASP A 120 2.44 -14.66 4.13
N SER A 121 3.24 -14.97 3.10
CA SER A 121 3.32 -16.20 2.31
C SER A 121 2.00 -16.97 1.99
N PHE A 122 0.91 -16.31 1.62
CA PHE A 122 -0.24 -17.01 0.99
C PHE A 122 -0.20 -16.99 -0.55
N ILE A 123 0.57 -16.10 -1.17
CA ILE A 123 0.64 -16.00 -2.65
C ILE A 123 1.70 -16.93 -3.27
N ARG A 124 2.58 -17.58 -2.49
CA ARG A 124 3.64 -18.45 -3.04
C ARG A 124 3.25 -19.90 -3.36
N ASN A 125 2.06 -20.36 -2.96
CA ASN A 125 1.57 -21.71 -3.26
C ASN A 125 0.37 -21.73 -4.23
N LEU A 126 0.19 -20.66 -5.01
CA LEU A 126 -0.88 -20.59 -6.01
C LEU A 126 -0.36 -20.08 -7.36
N LEU A 127 0.75 -20.64 -7.82
CA LEU A 127 1.17 -20.71 -9.24
C LEU A 127 1.93 -22.01 -9.46
#